data_AF-A0A4Q5NJR4-F1
#
_entry.id   AF-A0A4Q5NJR4-F1
#
_cell.length_a   1.000
_cell.length_b   1.000
_cell.length_c   1.000
_cell.angle_alpha   90.00
_cell.angle_beta   90.00
_cell.angle_gamma   90.00
#
_symmetry.space_group_name_H-M   'P 1'
#
loop_
_entity.id
_entity.type
_entity.pdbx_description
1 polymer ?
#
loop_
_entity_poly.entity_id
_entity_poly.type
_entity_poly.pdbx_seq_one_letter_code
_entity_poly.pdbx_strand_id
1 'polypeptide(L)'
;MEFKILGEKIREEARRVSRAFGGESFRREADRSTYMFVAPLSESASMRYSIDGKTQQLEWIELSQGKRRRNWDGDAVCWLDFSEVEPTANAVDGIAPELNAILACGLYRLGIEEGEAWDELNLTLTAHEQLELRLGFPREFWPQKWLDEAVQ
;
A
#
# COMPACT_ATOMS: atom_id res chain seq x y z
N MET A 1 -17.75 3.12 -23.98
CA MET A 1 -16.39 2.50 -23.99
C MET A 1 -15.62 2.78 -22.69
N GLU A 2 -16.09 3.70 -21.84
CA GLU A 2 -15.41 4.16 -20.62
C GLU A 2 -15.35 3.12 -19.49
N PHE A 3 -16.36 2.24 -19.36
CA PHE A 3 -16.38 1.21 -18.30
C PHE A 3 -15.23 0.20 -18.38
N LYS A 4 -14.74 -0.12 -19.59
CA LYS A 4 -13.60 -1.04 -19.77
C LYS A 4 -12.28 -0.37 -19.38
N ILE A 5 -12.12 0.90 -19.77
CA ILE A 5 -10.95 1.74 -19.45
C ILE A 5 -10.88 1.99 -17.94
N LEU A 6 -12.02 2.26 -17.29
CA LEU A 6 -12.12 2.40 -15.84
C LEU A 6 -11.61 1.13 -15.13
N GLY A 7 -11.99 -0.05 -15.64
CA GLY A 7 -11.53 -1.33 -15.09
C GLY A 7 -10.04 -1.63 -15.31
N GLU A 8 -9.44 -1.11 -16.38
CA GLU A 8 -8.01 -1.30 -16.68
C GLU A 8 -7.14 -0.45 -15.75
N LYS A 9 -7.44 0.84 -15.62
CA LYS A 9 -6.69 1.75 -14.73
C LYS A 9 -6.74 1.31 -13.27
N ILE A 10 -7.90 0.87 -12.80
CA ILE A 10 -8.04 0.35 -11.43
C ILE A 10 -7.22 -0.93 -11.24
N ARG A 11 -7.10 -1.80 -12.26
CA ARG A 11 -6.24 -3.00 -12.18
C ARG A 11 -4.76 -2.65 -12.21
N GLU A 12 -4.38 -1.64 -12.97
CA GLU A 12 -3.00 -1.13 -13.00
C GLU A 12 -2.62 -0.56 -11.63
N GLU A 13 -3.48 0.28 -11.06
CA GLU A 13 -3.29 0.83 -9.73
C GLU A 13 -3.27 -0.27 -8.65
N ALA A 14 -4.17 -1.26 -8.75
CA ALA A 14 -4.16 -2.39 -7.83
C ALA A 14 -2.86 -3.20 -7.92
N ARG A 15 -2.29 -3.34 -9.11
CA ARG A 15 -0.99 -3.99 -9.32
C ARG A 15 0.14 -3.15 -8.73
N ARG A 16 0.13 -1.83 -8.96
CA ARG A 16 1.11 -0.89 -8.40
C ARG A 16 1.15 -0.97 -6.89
N VAL A 17 -0.01 -0.85 -6.23
CA VAL A 17 -0.15 -0.94 -4.78
C VAL A 17 0.29 -2.31 -4.27
N SER A 18 -0.21 -3.41 -4.85
CA SER A 18 0.18 -4.76 -4.43
C SER A 18 1.69 -4.96 -4.51
N ARG A 19 2.34 -4.54 -5.61
CA ARG A 19 3.78 -4.67 -5.82
C ARG A 19 4.60 -3.80 -4.88
N ALA A 20 4.14 -2.59 -4.56
CA ALA A 20 4.83 -1.70 -3.63
C ALA A 20 5.08 -2.39 -2.28
N PHE A 21 4.08 -3.13 -1.78
CA PHE A 21 4.16 -3.87 -0.52
C PHE A 21 4.77 -5.28 -0.66
N GLY A 22 5.31 -5.64 -1.83
CA GLY A 22 5.91 -6.96 -2.08
C GLY A 22 4.91 -8.07 -2.40
N GLY A 23 3.63 -7.75 -2.59
CA GLY A 23 2.63 -8.71 -3.03
C GLY A 23 2.85 -9.17 -4.47
N GLU A 24 2.79 -10.48 -4.70
CA GLU A 24 2.89 -11.06 -6.05
C GLU A 24 1.54 -11.21 -6.74
N SER A 25 0.46 -11.21 -5.96
CA SER A 25 -0.90 -11.37 -6.43
C SER A 25 -1.86 -10.53 -5.61
N PHE A 26 -3.01 -10.24 -6.19
CA PHE A 26 -4.12 -9.60 -5.50
C PHE A 26 -5.44 -10.13 -6.06
N ARG A 27 -6.50 -10.02 -5.27
CA ARG A 27 -7.87 -10.34 -5.71
C ARG A 27 -8.84 -9.26 -5.29
N ARG A 28 -9.87 -9.04 -6.10
CA ARG A 28 -10.97 -8.15 -5.76
C ARG A 28 -11.91 -8.82 -4.75
N GLU A 29 -12.32 -8.09 -3.72
CA GLU A 29 -13.35 -8.51 -2.75
C GLU A 29 -14.73 -8.05 -3.28
N ALA A 30 -15.68 -8.98 -3.41
CA ALA A 30 -16.90 -8.78 -4.22
C ALA A 30 -18.00 -7.95 -3.54
N ASP A 31 -17.84 -7.59 -2.27
CA ASP A 31 -18.98 -7.29 -1.38
C ASP A 31 -19.12 -5.80 -1.00
N ARG A 32 -18.42 -4.88 -1.66
CA ARG A 32 -18.51 -3.43 -1.37
C ARG A 32 -18.69 -2.58 -2.61
N SER A 33 -19.30 -1.40 -2.41
CA SER A 33 -19.42 -0.32 -3.39
C SER A 33 -18.08 0.26 -3.85
N THR A 34 -16.96 -0.15 -3.23
CA THR A 34 -15.59 0.26 -3.54
C THR A 34 -14.80 -0.83 -4.26
N TYR A 35 -13.74 -0.44 -4.99
CA TYR A 35 -12.81 -1.40 -5.59
C TYR A 35 -11.81 -1.86 -4.52
N MET A 36 -12.28 -2.78 -3.69
CA MET A 36 -11.50 -3.36 -2.61
C MET A 36 -10.67 -4.55 -3.11
N PHE A 37 -9.42 -4.59 -2.66
CA PHE A 37 -8.46 -5.63 -3.00
C PHE A 37 -7.80 -6.21 -1.77
N VAL A 38 -7.37 -7.47 -1.90
CA VAL A 38 -6.57 -8.16 -0.89
C VAL A 38 -5.33 -8.74 -1.56
N ALA A 39 -4.16 -8.49 -0.98
CA ALA A 39 -2.87 -9.04 -1.41
C ALA A 39 -2.22 -9.81 -0.24
N PRO A 40 -1.86 -11.10 -0.42
CA PRO A 40 -0.98 -11.79 0.53
C PRO A 40 0.43 -11.19 0.43
N LEU A 41 1.04 -10.91 1.58
CA LEU A 41 2.41 -10.36 1.67
C LEU A 41 3.39 -11.42 2.18
N SER A 42 2.94 -12.27 3.10
CA SER A 42 3.68 -13.42 3.62
C SER A 42 2.71 -14.52 4.07
N GLU A 43 3.23 -15.59 4.69
CA GLU A 43 2.38 -16.61 5.34
C GLU A 43 1.55 -16.06 6.52
N SER A 44 2.03 -14.97 7.13
CA SER A 44 1.49 -14.38 8.35
C SER A 44 0.99 -12.95 8.15
N ALA A 45 1.13 -12.35 6.97
CA ALA A 45 0.74 -10.97 6.72
C ALA A 45 -0.11 -10.83 5.45
N SER A 46 -1.13 -10.00 5.52
CA SER A 46 -1.93 -9.62 4.36
C SER A 46 -2.27 -8.15 4.35
N MET A 47 -2.41 -7.60 3.15
CA MET A 47 -2.83 -6.24 2.91
C MET A 47 -4.23 -6.23 2.32
N ARG A 48 -5.08 -5.35 2.83
CA ARG A 48 -6.32 -4.93 2.19
C ARG A 48 -6.20 -3.45 1.82
N TYR A 49 -6.77 -3.06 0.69
CA TYR A 49 -6.74 -1.68 0.25
C TYR A 49 -7.95 -1.36 -0.63
N SER A 50 -8.31 -0.09 -0.70
CA SER A 50 -9.39 0.42 -1.56
C SER A 50 -8.84 1.38 -2.59
N ILE A 51 -9.38 1.28 -3.80
CA ILE A 51 -9.16 2.25 -4.86
C ILE A 51 -10.49 2.91 -5.16
N ASP A 52 -10.50 4.24 -5.16
CA ASP A 52 -11.71 5.01 -5.47
C ASP A 52 -12.10 4.76 -6.93
N GLY A 53 -13.37 4.47 -7.16
CA GLY A 53 -13.87 4.22 -8.49
C GLY A 53 -13.89 5.46 -9.39
N LYS A 54 -13.86 6.67 -8.84
CA LYS A 54 -13.96 7.91 -9.62
C LYS A 54 -12.59 8.49 -9.96
N THR A 55 -11.75 8.68 -8.95
CA THR A 55 -10.40 9.24 -9.04
C THR A 55 -9.38 8.17 -9.44
N GLN A 56 -9.69 6.89 -9.24
CA GLN A 56 -8.79 5.75 -9.51
C GLN A 56 -7.51 5.81 -8.68
N GLN A 57 -7.58 6.48 -7.53
CA GLN A 57 -6.49 6.61 -6.58
C GLN A 57 -6.71 5.69 -5.39
N LEU A 58 -5.60 5.29 -4.76
CA LEU A 58 -5.61 4.59 -3.48
C LEU A 58 -6.30 5.45 -2.41
N GLU A 59 -7.32 4.91 -1.74
CA GLU A 59 -8.05 5.60 -0.67
C GLU A 59 -7.53 5.23 0.72
N TRP A 60 -7.24 3.95 0.96
CA TRP A 60 -6.75 3.49 2.25
C TRP A 60 -6.07 2.13 2.12
N ILE A 61 -5.22 1.81 3.11
CA ILE A 61 -4.51 0.53 3.27
C ILE A 61 -4.74 0.01 4.69
N GLU A 62 -4.92 -1.29 4.81
CA GLU A 62 -5.01 -2.04 6.07
C GLU A 62 -4.01 -3.19 6.02
N LEU A 63 -3.17 -3.31 7.05
CA LEU A 63 -2.29 -4.45 7.24
C LEU A 63 -2.74 -5.27 8.43
N SER A 64 -2.77 -6.59 8.23
CA SER A 64 -3.19 -7.55 9.24
C SER A 64 -2.14 -8.65 9.40
N GLN A 65 -1.95 -9.10 10.64
CA GLN A 65 -1.14 -10.25 10.98
C GLN A 65 -2.03 -11.46 11.31
N GLY A 66 -1.61 -12.66 10.91
CA GLY A 66 -2.21 -13.93 11.28
C GLY A 66 -3.10 -14.59 10.22
N LYS A 67 -3.50 -15.83 10.48
CA LYS A 67 -4.41 -16.60 9.62
C LYS A 67 -5.82 -16.04 9.78
N ARG A 68 -6.29 -15.33 8.75
CA ARG A 68 -7.66 -14.82 8.53
C ARG A 68 -8.70 -15.54 9.40
N ARG A 69 -9.07 -14.97 10.56
CA ARG A 69 -10.34 -15.35 11.20
C ARG A 69 -11.45 -14.73 10.36
N ARG A 70 -12.51 -15.49 10.08
CA ARG A 70 -13.61 -15.11 9.16
C ARG A 70 -14.41 -13.87 9.57
N ASN A 71 -14.09 -13.24 10.70
CA ASN A 71 -14.86 -12.14 11.24
C ASN A 71 -14.06 -10.84 11.15
N TRP A 72 -14.79 -9.77 10.87
CA TRP A 72 -14.35 -8.37 10.80
C TRP A 72 -13.61 -7.90 12.06
N ASP A 73 -13.77 -8.61 13.20
CA ASP A 73 -13.19 -8.32 14.51
C ASP A 73 -11.76 -8.88 14.71
N GLY A 74 -10.97 -8.99 13.65
CA GLY A 74 -9.62 -9.57 13.70
C GLY A 74 -8.55 -8.52 13.44
N ASP A 75 -8.22 -7.74 14.48
CA ASP A 75 -7.02 -6.92 14.68
C ASP A 75 -6.32 -6.44 13.39
N ALA A 76 -6.91 -5.46 12.72
CA ALA A 76 -6.11 -4.61 11.83
C ALA A 76 -4.96 -4.06 12.68
N VAL A 77 -3.74 -4.42 12.34
CA VAL A 77 -2.57 -4.05 13.12
C VAL A 77 -2.17 -2.62 12.79
N CYS A 78 -2.38 -2.22 11.52
CA CYS A 78 -2.19 -0.86 11.04
C CYS A 78 -3.23 -0.52 9.96
N TRP A 79 -3.68 0.73 9.97
CA TRP A 79 -4.53 1.32 8.96
C TRP A 79 -3.97 2.69 8.53
N LEU A 80 -4.07 2.99 7.24
CA LEU A 80 -3.61 4.22 6.61
C LEU A 80 -4.74 4.78 5.74
N ASP A 81 -5.12 6.04 5.95
CA ASP A 81 -6.11 6.74 5.15
C ASP A 81 -5.42 7.78 4.25
N PHE A 82 -5.72 7.73 2.95
CA PHE A 82 -5.20 8.61 1.88
C PHE A 82 -6.27 9.55 1.32
N SER A 83 -7.47 9.58 1.92
CA SER A 83 -8.55 10.48 1.48
C SER A 83 -8.32 11.94 1.87
N GLU A 84 -7.41 12.18 2.82
CA GLU A 84 -6.96 13.51 3.21
C GLU A 84 -5.68 13.94 2.44
N VAL A 85 -5.31 15.22 2.56
CA VAL A 85 -4.14 15.78 1.88
C VAL A 85 -2.84 15.13 2.36
N GLU A 86 -2.78 14.81 3.65
CA GLU A 86 -1.68 14.07 4.26
C GLU A 86 -2.23 12.72 4.78
N PRO A 87 -1.53 11.60 4.54
CA PRO A 87 -2.00 10.32 5.01
C PRO A 87 -2.04 10.28 6.54
N THR A 88 -3.11 9.76 7.12
CA THR A 88 -3.21 9.55 8.58
C THR A 88 -3.03 8.07 8.89
N ALA A 89 -2.33 7.76 9.99
CA ALA A 89 -2.10 6.40 10.41
C ALA A 89 -2.85 6.07 11.71
N ASN A 90 -3.34 4.84 11.81
CA ASN A 90 -3.85 4.30 13.06
C ASN A 90 -3.24 2.91 13.27
N ALA A 91 -2.53 2.75 14.36
CA ALA A 91 -1.94 1.48 14.79
C ALA A 91 -2.65 0.97 16.04
N VAL A 92 -2.89 -0.34 16.10
CA VAL A 92 -3.13 -0.98 17.40
C VAL A 92 -1.77 -1.17 18.07
N ASP A 93 -1.67 -0.90 19.37
CA ASP A 93 -0.43 -1.03 20.14
C ASP A 93 0.30 -2.35 19.82
N GLY A 94 1.58 -2.24 19.45
CA GLY A 94 2.45 -3.41 19.23
C GLY A 94 2.43 -3.98 17.81
N ILE A 95 2.51 -3.13 16.78
CA ILE A 95 2.78 -3.60 15.41
C ILE A 95 4.05 -4.46 15.42
N ALA A 96 3.96 -5.68 14.91
CA ALA A 96 5.11 -6.55 14.76
C ALA A 96 6.18 -5.84 13.89
N PRO A 97 7.47 -5.84 14.27
CA PRO A 97 8.52 -5.14 13.50
C PRO A 97 8.57 -5.50 12.01
N GLU A 98 8.18 -6.73 11.66
CA GLU A 98 8.04 -7.20 10.28
C GLU A 98 7.02 -6.39 9.47
N LEU A 99 5.90 -6.00 10.08
CA LEU A 99 4.89 -5.17 9.45
C LEU A 99 5.34 -3.72 9.30
N ASN A 100 6.12 -3.19 10.24
CA ASN A 100 6.74 -1.87 10.08
C ASN A 100 7.70 -1.84 8.89
N ALA A 101 8.52 -2.88 8.72
CA ALA A 101 9.40 -2.99 7.55
C ALA A 101 8.58 -3.04 6.24
N ILE A 102 7.49 -3.80 6.21
CA ILE A 102 6.59 -3.88 5.05
C ILE A 102 5.93 -2.51 4.77
N LEU A 103 5.48 -1.81 5.80
CA LEU A 103 4.89 -0.47 5.70
C LEU A 103 5.88 0.53 5.12
N ALA A 104 7.04 0.67 5.75
CA ALA A 104 8.07 1.61 5.32
C ALA A 104 8.46 1.36 3.85
N CYS A 105 8.70 0.09 3.48
CA CYS A 105 9.02 -0.28 2.10
C CYS A 105 7.88 0.06 1.12
N GLY A 106 6.64 -0.26 1.49
CA GLY A 106 5.46 -0.03 0.67
C GLY A 106 5.20 1.45 0.44
N LEU A 107 5.18 2.24 1.51
CA LEU A 107 4.97 3.69 1.47
C LEU A 107 6.03 4.38 0.61
N TYR A 108 7.31 4.06 0.87
CA TYR A 108 8.41 4.65 0.10
C TYR A 108 8.30 4.33 -1.40
N ARG A 109 7.97 3.09 -1.79
CA ARG A 109 7.75 2.70 -3.19
C ARG A 109 6.53 3.36 -3.84
N LEU A 110 5.54 3.76 -3.05
CA LEU A 110 4.41 4.56 -3.54
C LEU A 110 4.75 6.05 -3.69
N GLY A 111 5.96 6.48 -3.27
CA GLY A 111 6.39 7.87 -3.27
C GLY A 111 5.91 8.66 -2.05
N ILE A 112 5.50 7.97 -0.98
CA ILE A 112 5.11 8.58 0.29
C ILE A 112 6.35 8.66 1.15
N GLU A 113 6.84 9.87 1.34
CA GLU A 113 8.08 10.16 2.08
C GLU A 113 7.81 10.34 3.56
N GLU A 114 8.88 10.48 4.34
CA GLU A 114 8.83 10.75 5.78
C GLU A 114 7.92 11.94 6.09
N GLY A 115 7.04 11.78 7.08
CA GLY A 115 5.99 12.72 7.46
C GLY A 115 5.22 12.21 8.68
N GLU A 116 4.07 12.82 8.98
CA GLU A 116 3.31 12.54 10.22
C GLU A 116 2.96 11.04 10.38
N ALA A 117 2.48 10.38 9.32
CA ALA A 117 2.21 8.94 9.34
C ALA A 117 3.46 8.06 9.58
N TRP A 118 4.66 8.51 9.18
CA TRP A 118 5.90 7.78 9.46
C TRP A 118 6.29 7.91 10.92
N ASP A 119 6.16 9.10 11.49
CA ASP A 119 6.44 9.38 12.90
C ASP A 119 5.48 8.62 13.82
N GLU A 120 4.17 8.63 13.51
CA GLU A 120 3.13 7.91 14.26
C GLU A 120 3.38 6.40 14.29
N LEU A 121 3.89 5.84 13.20
CA LEU A 121 4.17 4.41 13.04
C LEU A 121 5.62 4.03 13.39
N ASN A 122 6.44 5.01 13.78
CA ASN A 122 7.87 4.85 14.06
C ASN A 122 8.60 4.10 12.92
N LEU A 123 8.37 4.55 11.69
CA LEU A 123 8.97 4.00 10.48
C LEU A 123 10.28 4.71 10.17
N THR A 124 11.27 3.96 9.70
CA THR A 124 12.55 4.52 9.27
C THR A 124 13.10 3.69 8.11
N LEU A 125 13.76 4.35 7.16
CA LEU A 125 14.58 3.72 6.14
C LEU A 125 15.91 4.46 6.06
N THR A 126 17.01 3.72 6.06
CA THR A 126 18.32 4.28 5.76
C THR A 126 18.40 4.70 4.28
N ALA A 127 19.30 5.64 3.97
CA ALA A 127 19.56 6.03 2.57
C ALA A 127 19.96 4.84 1.69
N HIS A 128 20.64 3.84 2.26
CA HIS A 128 20.99 2.61 1.54
C HIS A 128 19.73 1.79 1.20
N GLU A 129 18.83 1.58 2.17
CA GLU A 129 17.57 0.88 1.95
C GLU A 129 16.69 1.61 0.92
N GLN A 130 16.59 2.93 1.02
CA GLN A 130 15.87 3.76 0.05
C GLN A 130 16.40 3.56 -1.38
N LEU A 131 17.73 3.49 -1.56
CA LEU A 131 18.36 3.24 -2.85
C LEU A 131 18.05 1.83 -3.38
N GLU A 132 18.21 0.79 -2.54
CA GLU A 132 17.91 -0.59 -2.90
C GLU A 132 16.43 -0.78 -3.29
N LEU A 133 15.52 -0.15 -2.54
CA LEU A 133 14.10 -0.17 -2.83
C LEU A 133 13.79 0.46 -4.19
N ARG A 134 14.43 1.58 -4.54
CA ARG A 134 14.26 2.24 -5.84
C ARG A 134 14.78 1.38 -6.99
N LEU A 135 15.98 0.82 -6.85
CA LEU A 135 16.61 -0.01 -7.89
C LEU A 135 15.89 -1.34 -8.10
N GLY A 136 15.31 -1.92 -7.04
CA GLY A 136 14.55 -3.17 -7.10
C GLY A 136 13.09 -3.01 -7.55
N PHE A 137 12.57 -1.79 -7.65
CA PHE A 137 11.17 -1.56 -8.01
C PHE A 137 11.00 -1.36 -9.52
N PRO A 138 10.04 -2.02 -10.18
CA PRO A 138 9.85 -1.88 -11.63
C PRO A 138 9.58 -0.44 -12.03
N ARG A 139 10.29 0.03 -13.08
CA ARG A 139 10.27 1.44 -13.50
C ARG A 139 8.89 1.92 -13.94
N GLU A 140 8.05 1.02 -14.45
CA GLU A 140 6.66 1.32 -14.81
C GLU A 140 5.76 1.69 -13.61
N PHE A 141 6.21 1.41 -12.38
CA PHE A 141 5.50 1.74 -11.15
C PHE A 141 6.14 2.85 -10.35
N TRP A 142 7.25 3.43 -10.84
CA TRP A 142 7.94 4.49 -10.13
C TRP A 142 7.02 5.70 -9.91
N PRO A 143 7.03 6.31 -8.71
CA PRO A 143 6.39 7.59 -8.51
C PRO A 143 7.04 8.65 -9.42
N GLN A 144 6.25 9.64 -9.84
CA GLN A 144 6.68 10.66 -10.79
C GLN A 144 7.98 11.35 -10.36
N LYS A 145 8.13 11.64 -9.07
CA LYS A 145 9.35 12.20 -8.47
C LYS A 145 10.61 11.42 -8.86
N TRP A 146 10.59 10.09 -8.78
CA TRP A 146 11.74 9.26 -9.14
C TRP A 146 12.02 9.25 -10.64
N LEU A 147 10.99 9.41 -11.48
CA LEU A 147 11.16 9.54 -12.92
C LEU A 147 11.81 10.88 -13.27
N ASP A 148 11.38 11.96 -12.63
CA ASP A 148 11.91 13.32 -12.85
C ASP A 148 13.38 13.44 -12.46
N GLU A 149 13.76 12.87 -11.31
CA GLU A 149 15.15 12.81 -10.84
C GLU A 149 16.07 11.98 -11.73
N ALA A 150 15.55 10.96 -12.43
CA ALA A 150 16.36 10.08 -13.28
C ALA A 150 16.69 10.67 -14.67
N VAL A 151 16.09 11.81 -15.01
CA VAL A 151 16.30 12.52 -16.29
C VAL A 151 17.31 13.68 -16.13
N GLN A 152 17.65 14.03 -14.89
CA GLN A 152 18.68 15.03 -14.54
C GLN A 152 20.09 14.43 -14.56
#